data_AF-A0A927V4T5-F1
#
_entry.id   AF-A0A927V4T5-F1
#
_cell.length_a   1.000
_cell.length_b   1.000
_cell.length_c   1.000
_cell.angle_alpha   90.00
_cell.angle_beta   90.00
_cell.angle_gamma   90.00
#
_symmetry.space_group_name_H-M   'P 1'
#
loop_
_entity.id
_entity.type
_entity.pdbx_description
1 polymer ?
#
loop_
_entity_poly.entity_id
_entity_poly.type
_entity_poly.pdbx_seq_one_letter_code
_entity_poly.pdbx_strand_id
1 'polypeptide(L)'
;MRNFIDYEEENCIGVEETEKQGNPDSFIRYIGDSTTNVMHDKLCIKVNEIPESDRITLNELDKTMKICHNCRRKIYIRNAIKDDENFSWYLDFFDAANYGTSRLRGFIYMRGVELLKISDIELQIKYKEDTWIAAYVKRNRYKLFHNSYVFTSKYDRRIIPGKFHVQKKDPMRLTDLLRYIAMYDWEGHFC
;
A
#
# COMPACT_ATOMS: atom_id res chain seq x y z
N MET A 1 -22.81 15.07 -19.39
CA MET A 1 -22.05 15.72 -18.30
C MET A 1 -22.46 15.03 -17.02
N ARG A 2 -21.53 14.37 -16.32
CA ARG A 2 -21.82 13.69 -15.05
C ARG A 2 -21.20 14.54 -13.94
N ASN A 3 -22.04 14.93 -12.98
CA ASN A 3 -21.73 15.82 -11.89
C ASN A 3 -20.68 15.19 -10.97
N PHE A 4 -19.70 15.99 -10.58
CA PHE A 4 -18.79 15.70 -9.49
C PHE A 4 -19.59 15.86 -8.19
N ILE A 5 -19.46 14.89 -7.28
CA ILE A 5 -20.07 14.96 -5.96
C ILE A 5 -19.14 15.78 -5.07
N ASP A 6 -19.65 16.91 -4.60
CA ASP A 6 -19.06 17.70 -3.52
C ASP A 6 -19.17 16.91 -2.21
N TYR A 7 -18.06 16.78 -1.49
CA TYR A 7 -18.04 16.22 -0.14
C TYR A 7 -18.28 17.37 0.85
N GLU A 8 -19.52 17.53 1.29
CA GLU A 8 -19.87 18.31 2.47
C GLU A 8 -20.02 17.40 3.70
N GLU A 9 -19.65 17.98 4.84
CA GLU A 9 -19.57 17.41 6.18
C GLU A 9 -20.92 16.87 6.67
N GLU A 10 -20.93 15.71 7.36
CA GLU A 10 -21.85 15.50 8.48
C GLU A 10 -21.48 14.27 9.35
N ASN A 11 -21.43 14.55 10.67
CA ASN A 11 -21.66 13.69 11.84
C ASN A 11 -20.69 12.55 12.20
N CYS A 12 -19.80 12.88 13.14
CA CYS A 12 -19.21 11.96 14.11
C CYS A 12 -20.30 11.37 15.02
N ILE A 13 -20.64 10.10 14.82
CA ILE A 13 -21.39 9.30 15.78
C ILE A 13 -20.40 8.32 16.40
N GLY A 14 -20.21 8.42 17.72
CA GLY A 14 -19.32 7.55 18.48
C GLY A 14 -19.69 6.09 18.31
N VAL A 15 -18.74 5.29 17.83
CA VAL A 15 -18.89 3.83 17.76
C VAL A 15 -18.26 3.26 19.02
N GLU A 16 -19.09 2.69 19.88
CA GLU A 16 -18.63 1.88 21.01
C GLU A 16 -17.76 0.72 20.47
N GLU A 17 -16.50 0.68 20.90
CA GLU A 17 -15.57 -0.41 20.60
C GLU A 17 -16.03 -1.67 21.35
N THR A 18 -16.85 -2.50 20.72
CA THR A 18 -16.97 -3.88 21.15
C THR A 18 -15.71 -4.60 20.70
N GLU A 19 -14.80 -4.89 21.64
CA GLU A 19 -13.64 -5.76 21.44
C GLU A 19 -14.12 -7.13 20.92
N LYS A 20 -14.12 -7.31 19.60
CA LYS A 20 -14.17 -8.65 19.02
C LYS A 20 -12.84 -9.30 19.36
N GLN A 21 -12.87 -10.28 20.26
CA GLN A 21 -11.74 -11.16 20.54
C GLN A 21 -11.31 -11.79 19.21
N GLY A 22 -10.31 -11.18 18.57
CA GLY A 22 -9.79 -11.63 17.28
C GLY A 22 -9.21 -13.03 17.42
N ASN A 23 -9.39 -13.87 16.41
CA ASN A 23 -8.63 -15.12 16.31
C ASN A 23 -7.13 -14.76 16.43
N PRO A 24 -6.36 -15.29 17.40
CA PRO A 24 -4.95 -14.94 17.57
C PRO A 24 -4.11 -15.16 16.30
N ASP A 25 -4.53 -16.06 15.39
CA ASP A 25 -3.90 -16.26 14.09
C ASP A 25 -4.09 -15.08 13.11
N SER A 26 -5.03 -14.17 13.37
CA SER A 26 -5.28 -13.02 12.51
C SER A 26 -4.10 -12.05 12.46
N PHE A 27 -3.26 -12.05 13.49
CA PHE A 27 -2.08 -11.20 13.56
C PHE A 27 -0.88 -11.79 12.81
N ILE A 28 -0.85 -13.11 12.60
CA ILE A 28 0.23 -13.80 11.89
C ILE A 28 0.17 -13.42 10.41
N ARG A 29 1.29 -12.92 9.90
CA ARG A 29 1.46 -12.49 8.51
C ARG A 29 2.46 -13.36 7.76
N TYR A 30 3.46 -13.87 8.47
CA TYR A 30 4.56 -14.64 7.92
C TYR A 30 4.91 -15.83 8.81
N ILE A 31 5.50 -16.85 8.19
CA ILE A 31 6.06 -18.02 8.87
C ILE A 31 7.53 -18.12 8.48
N GLY A 32 8.40 -18.08 9.47
CA GLY A 32 9.83 -18.36 9.35
C GLY A 32 10.12 -19.85 9.53
N ASP A 33 11.08 -20.36 8.77
CA ASP A 33 11.73 -21.65 8.99
C ASP A 33 13.07 -21.39 9.71
N SER A 34 13.17 -21.83 10.96
CA SER A 34 14.37 -21.65 11.80
C SER A 34 15.57 -22.45 11.27
N THR A 35 15.34 -23.56 10.57
CA THR A 35 16.37 -24.44 10.02
C THR A 35 16.99 -23.84 8.76
N THR A 36 16.16 -23.39 7.81
CA THR A 36 16.66 -22.82 6.54
C THR A 36 16.89 -21.30 6.59
N ASN A 37 16.44 -20.65 7.66
CA ASN A 37 16.42 -19.19 7.83
C ASN A 37 15.68 -18.48 6.67
N VAL A 38 14.55 -19.06 6.24
CA VAL A 38 13.69 -18.54 5.17
C VAL A 38 12.32 -18.16 5.71
N MET A 39 11.86 -16.96 5.37
CA MET A 39 10.54 -16.45 5.69
C MET A 39 9.57 -16.61 4.51
N HIS A 40 8.37 -17.04 4.82
CA HIS A 40 7.27 -17.31 3.91
C HIS A 40 6.06 -16.42 4.22
N ASP A 41 5.28 -16.08 3.19
CA ASP A 41 3.92 -15.58 3.40
C ASP A 41 3.09 -16.67 4.09
N LYS A 42 2.19 -16.30 5.01
CA LYS A 42 1.35 -17.27 5.72
C LYS A 42 0.55 -18.20 4.80
N LEU A 43 0.26 -17.78 3.56
CA LEU A 43 -0.46 -18.56 2.55
C LEU A 43 0.48 -19.30 1.58
N CYS A 44 1.75 -19.48 1.94
CA CYS A 44 2.70 -20.23 1.10
C CYS A 44 2.49 -21.73 1.26
N ILE A 45 2.38 -22.45 0.13
CA ILE A 45 2.21 -23.92 0.14
C ILE A 45 3.32 -24.65 0.90
N LYS A 46 4.54 -24.09 0.90
CA LYS A 46 5.71 -24.68 1.56
C LYS A 46 5.65 -24.59 3.08
N VAL A 47 4.76 -23.77 3.65
CA VAL A 47 4.60 -23.68 5.11
C VAL A 47 4.20 -25.03 5.69
N ASN A 48 3.37 -25.79 4.96
CA ASN A 48 2.93 -27.12 5.37
C ASN A 48 4.07 -28.16 5.39
N GLU A 49 5.18 -27.88 4.71
CA GLU A 49 6.37 -28.73 4.65
C GLU A 49 7.34 -28.46 5.81
N ILE A 50 7.19 -27.31 6.51
CA ILE A 50 8.03 -26.95 7.65
C ILE A 50 7.51 -27.70 8.89
N PRO A 51 8.35 -28.48 9.61
CA PRO A 51 7.98 -29.08 10.89
C PRO A 51 7.51 -28.03 11.89
N GLU A 52 6.50 -28.32 12.69
CA GLU A 52 5.94 -27.35 13.64
C GLU A 52 6.98 -26.82 14.65
N SER A 53 7.91 -27.68 15.08
CA SER A 53 9.05 -27.31 15.93
C SER A 53 9.97 -26.25 15.34
N ASP A 54 9.97 -26.12 14.01
CA ASP A 54 10.89 -25.28 13.26
C ASP A 54 10.21 -23.99 12.76
N ARG A 55 8.89 -23.86 13.00
CA ARG A 55 8.10 -22.69 12.58
C ARG A 55 8.27 -21.53 13.56
N ILE A 56 8.58 -20.36 13.02
CA ILE A 56 8.54 -19.08 13.72
C ILE A 56 7.36 -18.27 13.20
N THR A 57 6.37 -17.98 14.02
CA THR A 57 5.24 -17.13 13.63
C THR A 57 5.62 -15.66 13.73
N LEU A 58 5.36 -14.89 12.68
CA LEU A 58 5.80 -13.50 12.57
C LEU A 58 4.65 -12.60 12.12
N ASN A 59 4.49 -11.47 12.80
CA ASN A 59 3.51 -10.43 12.45
C ASN A 59 4.17 -9.31 11.63
N GLU A 60 5.49 -9.19 11.69
CA GLU A 60 6.30 -8.24 10.93
C GLU A 60 7.44 -8.95 10.24
N LEU A 61 8.12 -8.27 9.31
CA LEU A 61 9.25 -8.86 8.62
C LEU A 61 10.47 -8.92 9.53
N ASP A 62 11.03 -10.12 9.66
CA ASP A 62 12.38 -10.29 10.19
C ASP A 62 13.41 -10.01 9.08
N LYS A 63 14.17 -8.93 9.25
CA LYS A 63 15.19 -8.50 8.29
C LYS A 63 16.43 -9.41 8.26
N THR A 64 16.59 -10.29 9.24
CA THR A 64 17.68 -11.26 9.32
C THR A 64 17.41 -12.54 8.51
N MET A 65 16.14 -12.79 8.17
CA MET A 65 15.71 -13.96 7.39
C MET A 65 15.69 -13.68 5.88
N LYS A 66 15.95 -14.71 5.07
CA LYS A 66 15.80 -14.63 3.61
C LYS A 66 14.32 -14.75 3.23
N ILE A 67 13.85 -13.97 2.26
CA ILE A 67 12.48 -14.12 1.75
C ILE A 67 12.40 -15.26 0.73
N CYS A 68 11.48 -16.20 0.94
CA CYS A 68 11.14 -17.26 0.00
C CYS A 68 10.87 -16.68 -1.40
N HIS A 69 11.51 -17.25 -2.43
CA HIS A 69 11.41 -16.76 -3.80
C HIS A 69 9.95 -16.63 -4.29
N ASN A 70 9.12 -17.63 -3.99
CA ASN A 70 7.71 -17.68 -4.40
C ASN A 70 6.83 -16.70 -3.61
N CYS A 71 7.29 -16.26 -2.44
CA CYS A 71 6.53 -15.37 -1.55
C CYS A 71 6.84 -13.89 -1.77
N ARG A 72 7.93 -13.55 -2.49
CA ARG A 72 8.41 -12.15 -2.63
C ARG A 72 7.31 -11.16 -3.00
N ARG A 73 6.51 -11.47 -4.03
CA ARG A 73 5.42 -10.60 -4.48
C ARG A 73 4.41 -10.37 -3.36
N LYS A 74 3.92 -11.46 -2.76
CA LYS A 74 2.95 -11.44 -1.68
C LYS A 74 3.47 -10.64 -0.48
N ILE A 75 4.70 -10.92 -0.05
CA ILE A 75 5.35 -10.25 1.08
C ILE A 75 5.53 -8.75 0.82
N TYR A 76 5.98 -8.34 -0.36
CA TYR A 76 6.16 -6.91 -0.65
C TYR A 76 4.85 -6.13 -0.61
N ILE A 77 3.76 -6.72 -1.09
CA ILE A 77 2.42 -6.12 -1.01
C ILE A 77 1.91 -6.17 0.42
N ARG A 78 2.01 -7.32 1.09
CA ARG A 78 1.54 -7.50 2.46
C ARG A 78 2.25 -6.52 3.40
N ASN A 79 3.54 -6.28 3.23
CA ASN A 79 4.26 -5.31 4.07
C ASN A 79 3.79 -3.86 3.90
N ALA A 80 3.06 -3.55 2.82
CA ALA A 80 2.59 -2.21 2.53
C ALA A 80 1.14 -1.96 2.98
N ILE A 81 0.40 -2.99 3.39
CA ILE A 81 -1.02 -2.89 3.71
C ILE A 81 -1.27 -3.21 5.18
N LYS A 82 -2.38 -2.75 5.74
CA LYS A 82 -2.85 -3.15 7.08
C LYS A 82 -4.12 -4.00 7.02
N ASP A 83 -4.89 -3.86 5.95
CA ASP A 83 -6.15 -4.54 5.63
C ASP A 83 -5.90 -5.87 4.89
N ASP A 84 -5.44 -6.86 5.64
CA ASP A 84 -5.15 -8.22 5.15
C ASP A 84 -6.37 -8.90 4.47
N GLU A 85 -7.59 -8.49 4.83
CA GLU A 85 -8.85 -8.95 4.24
C GLU A 85 -8.99 -8.59 2.76
N ASN A 86 -8.38 -7.48 2.30
CA ASN A 86 -8.39 -7.05 0.91
C ASN A 86 -7.15 -7.52 0.13
N PHE A 87 -6.31 -8.40 0.71
CA PHE A 87 -5.02 -8.78 0.14
C PHE A 87 -5.09 -9.30 -1.31
N SER A 88 -6.14 -10.05 -1.66
CA SER A 88 -6.36 -10.52 -3.03
C SER A 88 -6.55 -9.37 -4.02
N TRP A 89 -7.30 -8.34 -3.64
CA TRP A 89 -7.51 -7.17 -4.49
C TRP A 89 -6.20 -6.45 -4.82
N TYR A 90 -5.27 -6.33 -3.87
CA TYR A 90 -3.97 -5.72 -4.15
C TYR A 90 -3.13 -6.55 -5.13
N LEU A 91 -3.15 -7.88 -5.00
CA LEU A 91 -2.49 -8.78 -5.94
C LEU A 91 -3.05 -8.56 -7.36
N ASP A 92 -4.38 -8.63 -7.49
CA ASP A 92 -5.08 -8.45 -8.75
C ASP A 92 -4.84 -7.05 -9.35
N PHE A 93 -4.82 -6.00 -8.52
CA PHE A 93 -4.54 -4.63 -8.94
C PHE A 93 -3.16 -4.52 -9.61
N PHE A 94 -2.11 -5.05 -8.95
CA PHE A 94 -0.75 -4.99 -9.50
C PHE A 94 -0.55 -5.97 -10.67
N ASP A 95 -1.26 -7.09 -10.70
CA ASP A 95 -1.23 -8.05 -11.81
C ASP A 95 -1.91 -7.46 -13.06
N ALA A 96 -3.10 -6.90 -12.92
CA ALA A 96 -3.81 -6.18 -13.98
C ALA A 96 -2.99 -4.99 -14.51
N ALA A 97 -2.21 -4.36 -13.64
CA ALA A 97 -1.30 -3.28 -14.02
C ALA A 97 0.00 -3.75 -14.71
N ASN A 98 0.25 -5.07 -14.77
CA ASN A 98 1.51 -5.68 -15.19
C ASN A 98 2.72 -5.11 -14.42
N TYR A 99 2.54 -4.90 -13.11
CA TYR A 99 3.58 -4.35 -12.24
C TYR A 99 4.40 -5.47 -11.60
N GLY A 100 5.54 -5.77 -12.22
CA GLY A 100 6.38 -6.92 -11.84
C GLY A 100 7.00 -6.84 -10.44
N THR A 101 7.33 -8.01 -9.89
CA THR A 101 7.88 -8.19 -8.53
C THR A 101 9.13 -7.36 -8.25
N SER A 102 10.04 -7.21 -9.22
CA SER A 102 11.24 -6.37 -9.05
C SER A 102 10.90 -4.89 -8.83
N ARG A 103 9.83 -4.40 -9.47
CA ARG A 103 9.37 -3.02 -9.30
C ARG A 103 8.62 -2.83 -7.98
N LEU A 104 7.84 -3.83 -7.55
CA LEU A 104 7.28 -3.87 -6.19
C LEU A 104 8.39 -3.81 -5.13
N ARG A 105 9.47 -4.58 -5.31
CA ARG A 105 10.62 -4.52 -4.40
C ARG A 105 11.18 -3.10 -4.31
N GLY A 106 11.48 -2.49 -5.46
CA GLY A 106 12.16 -1.20 -5.51
C GLY A 106 11.31 -0.03 -5.01
N PHE A 107 10.03 0.00 -5.36
CA PHE A 107 9.15 1.12 -4.99
C PHE A 107 8.41 0.88 -3.68
N ILE A 108 7.74 -0.27 -3.53
CA ILE A 108 6.87 -0.51 -2.37
C ILE A 108 7.70 -0.93 -1.15
N TYR A 109 8.43 -2.04 -1.29
CA TYR A 109 9.12 -2.66 -0.16
C TYR A 109 10.30 -1.81 0.35
N MET A 110 11.22 -1.41 -0.54
CA MET A 110 12.44 -0.71 -0.14
C MET A 110 12.19 0.73 0.33
N ARG A 111 11.09 1.36 -0.09
CA ARG A 111 10.79 2.76 0.27
C ARG A 111 9.75 2.89 1.38
N GLY A 112 9.25 1.78 1.93
CA GLY A 112 8.27 1.80 3.01
C GLY A 112 6.96 2.48 2.61
N VAL A 113 6.48 2.23 1.39
CA VAL A 113 5.20 2.76 0.92
C VAL A 113 4.06 2.07 1.67
N GLU A 114 3.08 2.84 2.13
CA GLU A 114 1.82 2.32 2.64
C GLU A 114 0.75 2.38 1.54
N LEU A 115 -0.09 1.35 1.47
CA LEU A 115 -1.15 1.18 0.50
C LEU A 115 -2.49 1.02 1.24
N LEU A 116 -3.53 1.63 0.69
CA LEU A 116 -4.90 1.46 1.17
C LEU A 116 -5.86 1.40 -0.01
N LYS A 117 -6.71 0.37 -0.04
CA LYS A 117 -7.83 0.26 -0.96
C LYS A 117 -8.91 1.25 -0.52
N ILE A 118 -9.26 2.19 -1.40
CA ILE A 118 -10.36 3.15 -1.16
C ILE A 118 -11.65 2.63 -1.78
N SER A 119 -11.55 2.06 -2.99
CA SER A 119 -12.65 1.43 -3.71
C SER A 119 -12.08 0.35 -4.64
N ASP A 120 -12.92 -0.34 -5.40
CA ASP A 120 -12.46 -1.36 -6.34
C ASP A 120 -11.61 -0.79 -7.50
N ILE A 121 -11.65 0.53 -7.71
CA ILE A 121 -10.92 1.23 -8.77
C ILE A 121 -9.91 2.24 -8.23
N GLU A 122 -9.81 2.46 -6.92
CA GLU A 122 -8.94 3.49 -6.33
C GLU A 122 -7.98 2.90 -5.30
N LEU A 123 -6.69 3.11 -5.57
CA LEU A 123 -5.60 2.78 -4.65
C LEU A 123 -5.04 4.08 -4.07
N GLN A 124 -5.11 4.22 -2.74
CA GLN A 124 -4.37 5.23 -2.01
C GLN A 124 -2.94 4.73 -1.76
N ILE A 125 -1.98 5.64 -1.94
CA ILE A 125 -0.54 5.39 -1.81
C ILE A 125 0.02 6.49 -0.91
N LYS A 126 0.53 6.14 0.25
CA LYS A 126 1.23 7.07 1.13
C LYS A 126 2.73 6.83 1.04
N TYR A 127 3.47 7.89 0.72
CA TYR A 127 4.91 7.84 0.59
C TYR A 127 5.52 9.13 1.12
N LYS A 128 6.46 9.00 2.08
CA LYS A 128 6.93 10.12 2.91
C LYS A 128 5.72 10.76 3.61
N GLU A 129 5.61 12.08 3.56
CA GLU A 129 4.48 12.84 4.10
C GLU A 129 3.28 12.93 3.15
N ASP A 130 3.44 12.63 1.87
CA ASP A 130 2.38 12.79 0.87
C ASP A 130 1.50 11.54 0.72
N THR A 131 0.23 11.82 0.42
CA THR A 131 -0.80 10.83 0.11
C THR A 131 -1.30 11.08 -1.31
N TRP A 132 -1.38 9.99 -2.06
CA TRP A 132 -1.73 9.98 -3.47
C TRP A 132 -2.90 9.03 -3.69
N ILE A 133 -3.72 9.29 -4.71
CA ILE A 133 -4.76 8.36 -5.15
C ILE A 133 -4.54 8.05 -6.63
N ALA A 134 -4.38 6.77 -6.94
CA ALA A 134 -4.38 6.23 -8.30
C ALA A 134 -5.78 5.69 -8.61
N ALA A 135 -6.56 6.45 -9.37
CA ALA A 135 -7.92 6.08 -9.76
C ALA A 135 -7.94 5.48 -11.17
N TYR A 136 -8.32 4.21 -11.29
CA TYR A 136 -8.42 3.50 -12.56
C TYR A 136 -9.46 4.17 -13.47
N VAL A 137 -9.13 4.29 -14.76
CA VAL A 137 -10.02 4.86 -15.78
C VAL A 137 -10.41 3.80 -16.80
N LYS A 138 -9.45 3.40 -17.64
CA LYS A 138 -9.62 2.36 -18.67
C LYS A 138 -8.26 1.94 -19.21
N ARG A 139 -8.17 0.70 -19.72
CA ARG A 139 -7.01 0.19 -20.45
C ARG A 139 -5.70 0.36 -19.67
N ASN A 140 -5.71 -0.02 -18.39
CA ASN A 140 -4.55 0.08 -17.49
C ASN A 140 -3.98 1.52 -17.41
N ARG A 141 -4.87 2.51 -17.29
CA ARG A 141 -4.52 3.91 -17.08
C ARG A 141 -5.24 4.47 -15.86
N TYR A 142 -4.54 5.33 -15.14
CA TYR A 142 -4.95 5.87 -13.85
C TYR A 142 -4.83 7.40 -13.85
N LYS A 143 -5.83 8.08 -13.30
CA LYS A 143 -5.67 9.48 -12.87
C LYS A 143 -4.92 9.51 -11.55
N LEU A 144 -4.04 10.50 -11.41
CA LEU A 144 -3.27 10.72 -10.19
C LEU A 144 -3.82 11.95 -9.47
N PHE A 145 -4.23 11.74 -8.23
CA PHE A 145 -4.56 12.82 -7.30
C PHE A 145 -3.50 12.91 -6.22
N HIS A 146 -3.30 14.12 -5.70
CA HIS A 146 -2.33 14.44 -4.67
C HIS A 146 -2.99 15.24 -3.55
N ASN A 147 -2.64 14.95 -2.30
CA ASN A 147 -3.12 15.73 -1.16
C ASN A 147 -2.77 17.20 -1.33
N SER A 148 -3.72 18.08 -1.02
CA SER A 148 -3.45 19.52 -1.00
C SER A 148 -2.66 19.89 0.25
N TYR A 149 -1.88 20.95 0.14
CA TYR A 149 -1.13 21.54 1.24
C TYR A 149 -1.10 23.06 1.11
N VAL A 150 -0.79 23.74 2.22
CA VAL A 150 -0.49 25.17 2.26
C VAL A 150 0.91 25.37 2.81
N PHE A 151 1.65 26.33 2.27
CA PHE A 151 2.94 26.72 2.84
C PHE A 151 2.71 27.43 4.18
N THR A 152 3.38 26.96 5.22
CA THR A 152 3.43 27.59 6.54
C THR A 152 4.69 28.44 6.68
N SER A 153 5.73 28.15 5.89
CA SER A 153 6.93 28.97 5.73
C SER A 153 7.62 28.68 4.40
N LYS A 154 8.81 29.27 4.17
CA LYS A 154 9.68 28.91 3.04
C LYS A 154 10.20 27.47 3.13
N TYR A 155 10.22 26.84 4.29
CA TYR A 155 10.77 25.48 4.43
C TYR A 155 9.78 24.52 5.06
N ASP A 156 8.49 24.89 5.08
CA ASP A 156 7.48 24.08 5.72
C ASP A 156 6.13 24.21 5.01
N ARG A 157 5.39 23.10 5.03
CA ARG A 157 4.04 23.00 4.52
C ARG A 157 3.16 22.18 5.45
N ARG A 158 1.88 22.54 5.48
CA ARG A 158 0.85 21.78 6.19
C ARG A 158 -0.10 21.13 5.18
N ILE A 159 -0.26 19.82 5.27
CA ILE A 159 -1.25 19.06 4.50
C ILE A 159 -2.65 19.46 4.95
N ILE A 160 -3.55 19.68 3.99
CA ILE A 160 -4.97 19.91 4.22
C ILE A 160 -5.66 18.54 4.28
N PRO A 161 -6.15 18.09 5.43
CA PRO A 161 -6.79 16.78 5.55
C PRO A 161 -7.99 16.64 4.60
N GLY A 162 -8.16 15.46 4.01
CA GLY A 162 -9.29 15.13 3.14
C GLY A 162 -9.31 15.81 1.76
N LYS A 163 -8.43 16.80 1.51
CA LYS A 163 -8.43 17.55 0.25
C LYS A 163 -7.41 17.00 -0.73
N PHE A 164 -7.87 16.67 -1.93
CA PHE A 164 -7.04 16.19 -3.03
C PHE A 164 -7.26 17.03 -4.28
N HIS A 165 -6.21 17.13 -5.11
CA HIS A 165 -6.27 17.79 -6.41
C HIS A 165 -5.70 16.89 -7.51
N VAL A 166 -6.13 17.12 -8.75
CA VAL A 166 -5.62 16.37 -9.90
C VAL A 166 -4.17 16.80 -10.17
N GLN A 167 -3.22 15.88 -9.95
CA GLN A 167 -1.80 16.16 -10.17
C GLN A 167 -1.47 16.22 -11.67
N LYS A 168 -2.10 15.34 -12.45
CA LYS A 168 -1.84 15.16 -13.88
C LYS A 168 -3.16 15.08 -14.63
N LYS A 169 -3.32 15.96 -15.62
CA LYS A 169 -4.54 16.05 -16.43
C LYS A 169 -4.80 14.74 -17.18
N ASP A 170 -3.76 14.15 -17.75
CA ASP A 170 -3.86 12.92 -18.53
C ASP A 170 -3.67 11.66 -17.69
N PRO A 171 -4.56 10.65 -17.79
CA PRO A 171 -4.36 9.36 -17.14
C PRO A 171 -3.08 8.68 -17.62
N MET A 172 -2.34 7.98 -16.77
CA MET A 172 -1.06 7.34 -17.12
C MET A 172 -0.98 5.88 -16.64
N ARG A 173 0.01 5.14 -17.14
CA ARG A 173 0.26 3.77 -16.66
C ARG A 173 0.70 3.81 -15.20
N LEU A 174 0.36 2.78 -14.44
CA LEU A 174 0.76 2.68 -13.03
C LEU A 174 2.28 2.84 -12.84
N THR A 175 3.09 2.28 -13.74
CA THR A 175 4.55 2.39 -13.66
C THR A 175 5.05 3.83 -13.73
N ASP A 176 4.44 4.66 -14.59
CA ASP A 176 4.84 6.06 -14.75
C ASP A 176 4.33 6.91 -13.58
N LEU A 177 3.13 6.60 -13.08
CA LEU A 177 2.56 7.19 -11.88
C LEU A 177 3.44 6.95 -10.65
N LEU A 178 3.81 5.70 -10.38
CA LEU A 178 4.66 5.35 -9.24
C LEU A 178 6.07 5.94 -9.37
N ARG A 179 6.62 6.02 -10.59
CA ARG A 179 7.89 6.72 -10.83
C ARG A 179 7.76 8.21 -10.50
N TYR A 180 6.66 8.84 -10.89
CA TYR A 180 6.40 10.24 -10.57
C TYR A 180 6.35 10.46 -9.05
N ILE A 181 5.58 9.65 -8.33
CA ILE A 181 5.52 9.69 -6.86
C ILE A 181 6.92 9.51 -6.24
N ALA A 182 7.71 8.57 -6.75
CA ALA A 182 9.05 8.28 -6.24
C ALA A 182 10.04 9.45 -6.36
N MET A 183 9.81 10.34 -7.34
CA MET A 183 10.64 11.50 -7.67
C MET A 183 10.03 12.82 -7.19
N TYR A 184 8.82 12.79 -6.63
CA TYR A 184 8.15 14.00 -6.17
C TYR A 184 8.89 14.61 -4.99
N ASP A 185 9.09 15.92 -5.08
CA ASP A 185 9.63 16.76 -4.04
C ASP A 185 8.90 18.12 -4.09
N TRP A 186 8.28 18.49 -2.97
CA TRP A 186 7.53 19.73 -2.87
C TRP A 186 8.45 20.95 -2.75
N GLU A 187 9.68 20.78 -2.27
CA GLU A 187 10.69 21.84 -2.19
C GLU A 187 11.07 22.33 -3.60
N GLY A 188 10.90 21.50 -4.63
CA GLY A 188 11.07 21.93 -6.02
C GLY A 188 10.05 22.96 -6.52
N HIS A 189 9.01 23.27 -5.72
CA HIS A 189 7.95 24.22 -6.06
C HIS A 189 8.17 25.64 -5.51
N PHE A 190 9.39 25.99 -5.06
CA PHE A 190 9.75 27.39 -4.81
C PHE A 190 9.78 28.17 -6.13
N CYS A 191 8.78 29.04 -6.34
CA CYS A 191 8.78 30.09 -7.34
C CYS A 191 9.17 31.42 -6.68
#